data_AF-X1S064-F1
#
_entry.id   AF-X1S064-F1
#
_cell.length_a   1.000
_cell.length_b   1.000
_cell.length_c   1.000
_cell.angle_alpha   90.00
_cell.angle_beta   90.00
_cell.angle_gamma   90.00
#
_symmetry.space_group_name_H-M   'P 1'
#
loop_
_entity.id
_entity.type
_entity.pdbx_description
1 polymer ?
#
loop_
_entity_poly.entity_id
_entity_poly.type
_entity_poly.pdbx_seq_one_letter_code
_entity_poly.pdbx_strand_id
1 'polypeptide(L)' 'TGSFRSTIRSIENSDISLVLIDCSKEITVQDLKIVETCIKKGVSICIIFNKIDMV' A
#
# COMPACT_ATOMS: atom_id res chain seq x y z
N THR A 1 7.07 4.71 15.58
CA THR A 1 7.29 3.24 15.62
C THR A 1 6.02 2.40 15.50
N GLY A 2 4.80 2.99 15.47
CA GLY A 2 3.53 2.23 15.51
C GLY A 2 2.78 2.02 14.18
N SER A 3 3.20 2.60 13.05
CA SER A 3 2.39 2.58 11.81
C SER A 3 2.55 1.29 10.98
N PHE A 4 3.76 0.75 10.81
CA PHE A 4 3.96 -0.38 9.89
C PHE A 4 3.35 -1.69 10.41
N ARG A 5 3.48 -1.99 11.71
CA ARG A 5 2.97 -3.25 12.29
C ARG A 5 1.44 -3.32 12.26
N SER A 6 0.75 -2.19 12.42
CA SER A 6 -0.71 -2.14 12.29
C SER A 6 -1.14 -2.29 10.82
N THR A 7 -0.42 -1.69 9.87
CA THR A 7 -0.67 -1.88 8.43
C THR A 7 -0.60 -3.34 8.02
N ILE A 8 0.44 -4.08 8.45
CA ILE A 8 0.58 -5.51 8.15
C ILE A 8 -0.60 -6.31 8.72
N ARG A 9 -0.98 -6.03 9.98
CA ARG A 9 -2.12 -6.69 10.61
C ARG A 9 -3.44 -6.36 9.89
N SER A 10 -3.60 -5.14 9.38
CA SER A 10 -4.77 -4.78 8.57
C SER A 10 -4.82 -5.57 7.27
N ILE A 11 -3.69 -5.70 6.56
CA ILE A 11 -3.60 -6.52 5.34
C ILE A 11 -3.96 -7.98 5.63
N GLU A 12 -3.48 -8.55 6.73
CA GLU A 12 -3.78 -9.93 7.13
C GLU A 12 -5.26 -10.23 7.37
N ASN A 13 -6.07 -9.22 7.71
CA ASN A 13 -7.50 -9.36 7.97
C ASN A 13 -8.37 -8.80 6.83
N SER A 14 -7.78 -8.48 5.66
CA SER A 14 -8.50 -7.85 4.54
C SER A 14 -8.60 -8.80 3.35
N ASP A 15 -9.77 -8.82 2.69
CA ASP A 15 -9.95 -9.51 1.40
C ASP A 15 -9.41 -8.67 0.23
N ILE A 16 -9.48 -7.34 0.37
CA ILE A 16 -9.04 -6.36 -0.62
C ILE A 16 -8.21 -5.27 0.08
N SER A 17 -7.04 -4.95 -0.47
CA SER A 17 -6.18 -3.86 -0.02
C SER A 17 -6.10 -2.75 -1.08
N LEU A 18 -6.44 -1.53 -0.66
CA LEU A 18 -6.29 -0.32 -1.46
C LEU A 18 -4.93 0.31 -1.15
N VAL A 19 -4.03 0.35 -2.14
CA VAL A 19 -2.69 0.93 -2.01
C VAL A 19 -2.69 2.30 -2.67
N LEU A 20 -2.65 3.35 -1.85
CA LEU A 20 -2.63 4.73 -2.31
C LEU A 20 -1.20 5.20 -2.56
N ILE A 21 -0.88 5.57 -3.80
CA ILE A 21 0.41 6.12 -4.21
C ILE A 21 0.26 7.62 -4.43
N ASP A 22 1.05 8.43 -3.72
CA ASP A 22 1.10 9.88 -3.90
C ASP A 22 1.97 10.21 -5.12
N CYS A 23 1.36 10.65 -6.23
CA CYS A 23 2.05 10.97 -7.47
C CYS A 23 2.97 12.19 -7.36
N SER A 24 2.80 13.03 -6.33
CA SER A 24 3.70 14.17 -6.08
C SER A 24 5.07 13.76 -5.52
N LYS A 25 5.29 12.47 -5.25
CA LYS A 25 6.51 11.93 -4.64
C LYS A 25 6.99 10.70 -5.42
N GLU A 26 8.29 10.43 -5.30
CA GLU A 26 8.86 9.17 -5.80
C GLU A 26 8.35 7.97 -4.98
N ILE A 27 8.26 6.81 -5.64
CA ILE A 27 7.90 5.54 -5.01
C ILE A 27 8.98 5.16 -4.00
N THR A 28 8.57 4.90 -2.76
CA THR A 28 9.49 4.56 -1.68
C THR A 28 9.63 3.05 -1.50
N VAL A 29 10.69 2.62 -0.81
CA VAL A 29 10.88 1.21 -0.41
C VAL A 29 9.73 0.72 0.48
N GLN A 30 9.08 1.60 1.24
CA GLN A 30 7.95 1.23 2.08
C GLN A 30 6.71 0.86 1.24
N ASP A 31 6.46 1.58 0.15
CA ASP A 31 5.34 1.28 -0.77
C ASP A 31 5.51 -0.10 -1.40
N LEU A 32 6.72 -0.41 -1.85
CA LEU A 32 7.07 -1.73 -2.37
C LEU A 32 6.84 -2.85 -1.35
N LYS A 33 7.23 -2.65 -0.08
CA LYS A 33 7.02 -3.64 0.99
C LYS A 33 5.54 -3.89 1.29
N ILE A 34 4.70 -2.87 1.19
CA ILE A 34 3.25 -3.02 1.38
C ILE A 34 2.68 -3.89 0.25
N VAL A 35 3.00 -3.58 -1.00
CA VAL A 35 2.55 -4.35 -2.18
C VAL A 35 3.05 -5.80 -2.09
N GLU A 36 4.34 -6.01 -1.78
CA GLU A 36 4.92 -7.34 -1.60
C GLU A 36 4.20 -8.13 -0.50
N THR A 37 3.82 -7.47 0.60
CA THR A 37 3.06 -8.11 1.68
C THR A 37 1.67 -8.55 1.22
N CYS A 38 0.95 -7.68 0.51
CA CYS A 38 -0.36 -8.02 -0.03
C CYS A 38 -0.29 -9.22 -0.98
N ILE A 39 0.70 -9.24 -1.89
CA ILE A 39 0.94 -10.37 -2.81
C ILE A 39 1.21 -11.66 -2.04
N LYS A 40 2.11 -11.64 -1.06
CA LYS A 40 2.46 -12.82 -0.25
C LYS A 40 1.27 -13.38 0.53
N LYS A 41 0.33 -12.52 0.92
CA LYS A 41 -0.88 -12.90 1.65
C LYS A 41 -2.03 -13.33 0.74
N GLY A 42 -1.91 -13.15 -0.57
CA GLY A 42 -2.97 -13.48 -1.53
C GLY A 42 -4.16 -12.52 -1.48
N VAL A 43 -3.98 -11.32 -0.92
CA VAL A 43 -5.03 -10.30 -0.83
C VAL A 43 -5.14 -9.59 -2.17
N SER A 44 -6.37 -9.35 -2.64
CA SER A 44 -6.58 -8.60 -3.89
C SER A 44 -6.09 -7.16 -3.73
N ILE A 45 -5.36 -6.64 -4.71
CA ILE A 45 -4.73 -5.31 -4.64
C ILE A 45 -5.40 -4.36 -5.63
N CYS A 46 -5.78 -3.17 -5.17
CA CYS A 46 -6.15 -2.06 -6.03
C CYS A 46 -5.16 -0.91 -5.80
N ILE A 47 -4.44 -0.50 -6.84
CA ILE A 47 -3.50 0.62 -6.79
C ILE A 47 -4.25 1.90 -7.16
N ILE A 48 -4.18 2.90 -6.30
CA ILE A 48 -4.84 4.19 -6.47
C ILE A 48 -3.76 5.26 -6.55
N PHE A 49 -3.71 5.97 -7.67
CA PHE A 49 -2.82 7.11 -7.86
C PHE A 49 -3.49 8.39 -7.36
N ASN A 50 -2.89 9.05 -6.38
CA ASN A 50 -3.40 10.23 -5.72
C ASN A 50 -2.61 11.47 -6.11
N LYS A 51 -3.25 12.65 -6.04
CA LYS A 51 -2.68 13.96 -6.41
C LYS A 51 -2.15 14.01 -7.84
N ILE A 52 -2.83 13.31 -8.75
CA ILE A 52 -2.47 13.29 -10.17
C ILE A 52 -2.52 14.68 -10.81
N ASP A 53 -3.25 15.62 -10.20
CA ASP A 53 -3.34 17.02 -10.59
C ASP A 53 -2.08 17.84 -10.27
N MET A 54 -1.23 17.35 -9.36
CA MET A 54 0.02 18.00 -8.99
C MET A 54 1.21 17.59 -9.86
N VAL A 55 0.99 16.66 -10.80
CA VAL A 55 1.97 16.19 -11.78
C VAL A 55 1.68 16.80 -13.14
#